data_AF-A0AAD4VEY8-F1
#
_entry.id   AF-A0AAD4VEY8-F1
#
_cell.length_a   1.000
_cell.length_b   1.000
_cell.length_c   1.000
_cell.angle_alpha   90.00
_cell.angle_beta   90.00
_cell.angle_gamma   90.00
#
_symmetry.space_group_name_H-M   'P 1'
#
loop_
_entity.id
_entity.type
_entity.pdbx_description
1 polymer ?
#
loop_
_entity_poly.entity_id
_entity_poly.type
_entity_poly.pdbx_seq_one_letter_code
_entity_poly.pdbx_strand_id
1 'polypeptide(L)'
;MFFELPYWSKLKLRNNLDVMHVEKNVFDTLVGTILDIEGKTKDTIKARLDLERMGIRRGLWMNRDSDKARRDLAFFSMKPNDKKEFLKFVSSVKFPDGYASNIALCVNVDGGKFTGLKSHDYHVFMQRLFLVGIRHLLSEDVVKPIMLLSRFFSQLTAKTLRKTDMFQLNHDIVQVLCKFEMIFPPAFFTSFSEAEKKCTEQGEARRINYRGLGSI
;
A
#
# COMPACT_ATOMS: atom_id res chain seq x y z
N MET A 1 11.36 13.51 18.28
CA MET A 1 12.58 13.95 18.97
C MET A 1 13.69 14.42 17.99
N PHE A 2 13.33 14.95 16.81
CA PHE A 2 14.30 15.47 15.80
C PHE A 2 14.10 16.97 15.51
N PHE A 3 13.14 17.64 16.16
CA PHE A 3 12.66 18.97 15.79
C PHE A 3 13.41 20.13 16.47
N GLU A 4 14.40 19.87 17.32
CA GLU A 4 15.08 20.90 18.13
C GLU A 4 16.49 21.27 17.64
N LEU A 5 16.95 20.71 16.51
CA LEU A 5 18.32 20.96 16.05
C LEU A 5 18.45 22.26 15.23
N PRO A 6 19.37 23.18 15.58
CA PRO A 6 19.46 24.53 15.00
C PRO A 6 19.72 24.61 13.48
N TYR A 7 20.22 23.54 12.85
CA TYR A 7 20.56 23.53 11.43
C TYR A 7 19.37 23.22 10.51
N TRP A 8 18.20 22.88 11.07
CA TRP A 8 17.00 22.48 10.34
C TRP A 8 16.39 23.59 9.46
N SER A 9 16.64 24.86 9.82
CA SER A 9 16.26 26.03 9.04
C SER A 9 17.06 26.23 7.75
N LYS A 10 18.21 25.55 7.59
CA LYS A 10 19.17 25.80 6.50
C LYS A 10 19.12 24.80 5.34
N LEU A 11 18.25 23.79 5.39
CA LEU A 11 18.13 22.79 4.32
C LEU A 11 17.16 23.24 3.22
N LYS A 12 17.69 23.43 2.00
CA LYS A 12 16.92 23.86 0.80
C LYS A 12 15.99 22.78 0.21
N LEU A 13 16.20 21.51 0.57
CA LEU A 13 15.31 20.38 0.26
C LEU A 13 14.96 19.69 1.58
N ARG A 14 13.80 20.01 2.16
CA ARG A 14 13.35 19.43 3.45
C ARG A 14 12.87 17.97 3.33
N ASN A 15 12.80 17.41 2.12
CA ASN A 15 12.04 16.19 1.83
C ASN A 15 12.81 15.23 0.91
N ASN A 16 13.65 14.35 1.46
CA ASN A 16 14.02 13.10 0.78
C ASN A 16 13.11 11.98 1.29
N LEU A 17 11.86 11.99 0.85
CA LEU A 17 11.03 10.79 0.93
C LEU A 17 11.60 9.79 -0.08
N ASP A 18 12.20 8.72 0.40
CA ASP A 18 12.56 7.59 -0.45
C ASP A 18 11.26 6.91 -0.92
N VAL A 19 10.75 7.37 -2.07
CA VAL A 19 9.49 6.89 -2.64
C VAL A 19 9.54 5.40 -2.91
N MET A 20 10.70 4.87 -3.34
CA MET A 20 10.87 3.43 -3.57
C MET A 20 10.74 2.65 -2.26
N HIS A 21 11.27 3.17 -1.15
CA HIS A 21 11.09 2.54 0.16
C HIS A 21 9.63 2.57 0.63
N VAL A 22 8.93 3.68 0.42
CA VAL A 22 7.50 3.79 0.74
C VAL A 22 6.67 2.82 -0.10
N GLU A 23 6.90 2.78 -1.42
CA GLU A 23 6.23 1.85 -2.32
C GLU A 23 6.48 0.40 -1.94
N LYS A 24 7.71 0.06 -1.56
CA LYS A 24 8.04 -1.28 -1.06
C LYS A 24 7.21 -1.63 0.19
N ASN A 25 7.18 -0.76 1.20
CA ASN A 25 6.45 -1.05 2.45
C ASN A 25 4.93 -1.18 2.20
N VAL A 26 4.40 -0.34 1.33
CA VAL A 26 3.00 -0.40 0.90
C VAL A 26 2.72 -1.67 0.12
N PHE A 27 3.59 -2.05 -0.82
CA PHE A 27 3.48 -3.28 -1.59
C PHE A 27 3.50 -4.52 -0.69
N ASP A 28 4.49 -4.63 0.19
CA ASP A 28 4.64 -5.79 1.10
C ASP A 28 3.38 -5.96 1.96
N THR A 29 2.79 -4.86 2.41
CA THR A 29 1.55 -4.85 3.20
C THR A 29 0.35 -5.26 2.37
N LEU A 30 0.19 -4.65 1.19
CA LEU A 30 -0.95 -4.84 0.30
C LEU A 30 -0.98 -6.26 -0.26
N VAL A 31 0.13 -6.70 -0.85
CA VAL A 31 0.28 -8.06 -1.39
C VAL A 31 0.29 -9.10 -0.28
N GLY A 32 0.92 -8.83 0.85
CA GLY A 32 0.89 -9.73 2.01
C GLY A 32 -0.53 -10.00 2.51
N THR A 33 -1.39 -8.98 2.49
CA THR A 33 -2.79 -9.06 2.93
C THR A 33 -3.71 -9.70 1.87
N ILE A 34 -3.57 -9.30 0.60
CA ILE A 34 -4.39 -9.83 -0.50
C ILE A 34 -4.06 -11.30 -0.79
N LEU A 35 -2.78 -11.68 -0.75
CA LEU A 35 -2.38 -13.08 -0.96
C LEU A 35 -2.49 -13.93 0.31
N ASP A 36 -2.95 -13.35 1.43
CA ASP A 36 -3.08 -14.01 2.72
C ASP A 36 -1.81 -14.80 3.12
N ILE A 37 -0.65 -14.14 3.01
CA ILE A 37 0.64 -14.76 3.30
C ILE A 37 0.84 -14.82 4.81
N GLU A 38 1.07 -16.02 5.33
CA GLU A 38 1.34 -16.24 6.75
C GLU A 38 2.50 -15.35 7.24
N GLY A 39 2.28 -14.66 8.37
CA GLY A 39 3.24 -13.72 8.94
C GLY A 39 3.34 -12.34 8.26
N LYS A 40 2.77 -12.17 7.05
CA LYS A 40 2.72 -10.86 6.35
C LYS A 40 1.32 -10.25 6.26
N THR A 41 0.28 -11.08 6.29
CA THR A 41 -1.11 -10.61 6.20
C THR A 41 -1.48 -9.71 7.37
N LYS A 42 -2.21 -8.62 7.09
CA LYS A 42 -2.77 -7.73 8.11
C LYS A 42 -4.16 -8.17 8.56
N ASP A 43 -4.75 -9.18 7.92
CA ASP A 43 -5.95 -9.87 8.38
C ASP A 43 -5.59 -10.98 9.37
N THR A 44 -5.24 -10.58 10.59
CA THR A 44 -4.88 -11.49 11.68
C THR A 44 -6.09 -11.83 12.55
N ILE A 45 -6.00 -12.92 13.33
CA ILE A 45 -7.03 -13.27 14.34
C ILE A 45 -7.28 -12.09 15.29
N LYS A 46 -6.22 -11.42 15.75
CA LYS A 46 -6.33 -10.22 16.60
C LYS A 46 -7.11 -9.10 15.90
N ALA A 47 -6.77 -8.80 14.64
CA ALA A 47 -7.48 -7.79 13.87
C ALA A 47 -8.98 -8.09 13.73
N ARG A 48 -9.37 -9.37 13.60
CA ARG A 48 -10.78 -9.76 13.56
C ARG A 48 -11.51 -9.64 14.88
N LEU A 49 -10.86 -10.01 15.98
CA LEU A 49 -11.39 -9.81 17.33
C LEU A 49 -11.57 -8.31 17.63
N ASP A 50 -10.65 -7.47 17.17
CA ASP A 50 -10.78 -6.01 17.29
C ASP A 50 -11.98 -5.49 16.47
N LEU A 51 -12.17 -5.96 15.24
CA LEU A 51 -13.35 -5.62 14.43
C LEU A 51 -14.67 -6.02 15.10
N GLU A 52 -14.71 -7.21 15.72
CA GLU A 52 -15.88 -7.70 16.47
C GLU A 52 -16.13 -6.83 17.71
N ARG A 53 -15.10 -6.52 18.50
CA ARG A 53 -15.18 -5.64 19.67
C ARG A 53 -15.65 -4.23 19.31
N MET A 54 -15.23 -3.72 18.16
CA MET A 54 -15.65 -2.41 17.65
C MET A 54 -17.06 -2.43 17.03
N GLY A 55 -17.67 -3.61 16.81
CA GLY A 55 -19.01 -3.73 16.25
C GLY A 55 -19.10 -3.42 14.75
N ILE A 56 -17.98 -3.40 14.02
CA ILE A 56 -17.92 -3.02 12.60
C ILE A 56 -17.57 -4.22 11.71
N ARG A 57 -18.00 -4.17 10.43
CA ARG A 57 -17.66 -5.15 9.37
C ARG A 57 -17.91 -6.61 9.76
N ARG A 58 -19.16 -6.92 10.09
CA ARG A 58 -19.62 -8.26 10.50
C ARG A 58 -19.17 -9.40 9.58
N GLY A 59 -19.06 -9.14 8.27
CA GLY A 59 -18.57 -10.12 7.29
C GLY A 59 -17.11 -10.55 7.46
N LEU A 60 -16.32 -9.88 8.29
CA LEU A 60 -14.93 -10.22 8.61
C LEU A 60 -14.76 -10.79 10.02
N TRP A 61 -15.84 -11.03 10.77
CA TRP A 61 -15.74 -11.56 12.13
C TRP A 61 -15.26 -13.02 12.12
N MET A 62 -14.87 -13.50 13.30
CA MET A 62 -14.53 -14.92 13.47
C MET A 62 -15.79 -15.76 13.29
N ASN A 63 -15.70 -16.81 12.47
CA ASN A 63 -16.79 -17.76 12.30
C ASN A 63 -16.81 -18.71 13.50
N ARG A 64 -17.95 -18.77 14.19
CA ARG A 64 -18.17 -19.59 15.40
C ARG A 64 -19.13 -20.76 15.16
N ASP A 65 -19.49 -21.04 13.89
CA ASP A 65 -20.42 -22.09 13.53
C ASP A 65 -19.83 -23.50 13.71
N SER A 66 -18.50 -23.61 13.83
CA SER A 66 -17.80 -24.84 14.20
C SER A 66 -17.32 -24.80 15.65
N ASP A 67 -17.09 -25.97 16.26
CA ASP A 67 -16.54 -26.16 17.64
C ASP A 67 -15.29 -25.32 17.94
N LYS A 68 -14.60 -24.82 16.91
CA LYS A 68 -13.50 -23.87 17.01
C LYS A 68 -13.81 -22.62 16.20
N ALA A 69 -13.56 -21.46 16.82
CA ALA A 69 -13.60 -20.19 16.13
C ALA A 69 -12.54 -20.16 15.01
N ARG A 70 -12.96 -19.95 13.77
CA ARG A 70 -12.07 -19.96 12.60
C ARG A 70 -12.08 -18.63 11.85
N ARG A 71 -10.95 -18.37 11.20
CA ARG A 71 -10.77 -17.22 10.30
C ARG A 71 -11.11 -17.64 8.88
N ASP A 72 -12.30 -17.31 8.40
CA ASP A 72 -12.69 -17.52 7.00
C ASP A 72 -11.92 -16.58 6.07
N LEU A 73 -11.72 -16.93 4.80
CA LEU A 73 -10.99 -16.06 3.86
C LEU A 73 -11.73 -14.72 3.66
N ALA A 74 -11.02 -13.59 3.78
CA ALA A 74 -11.61 -12.27 3.60
C ALA A 74 -12.00 -12.01 2.13
N PHE A 75 -13.02 -11.18 1.89
CA PHE A 75 -13.48 -10.85 0.54
C PHE A 75 -12.43 -10.12 -0.32
N PHE A 76 -11.45 -9.47 0.32
CA PHE A 76 -10.33 -8.80 -0.34
C PHE A 76 -9.11 -9.71 -0.55
N SER A 77 -9.16 -10.95 -0.08
CA SER A 77 -8.09 -11.93 -0.25
C SER A 77 -8.37 -12.85 -1.43
N MET A 78 -7.32 -13.17 -2.20
CA MET A 78 -7.41 -14.09 -3.31
C MET A 78 -7.67 -15.52 -2.83
N LYS A 79 -8.51 -16.25 -3.56
CA LYS A 79 -8.68 -17.69 -3.32
C LYS A 79 -7.38 -18.43 -3.66
N PRO A 80 -7.16 -19.65 -3.14
CA PRO A 80 -5.94 -20.41 -3.42
C PRO A 80 -5.64 -20.62 -4.92
N ASN A 81 -6.68 -20.80 -5.75
CA ASN A 81 -6.52 -20.94 -7.19
C ASN A 81 -6.13 -19.61 -7.85
N ASP A 82 -6.86 -18.53 -7.53
CA ASP A 82 -6.59 -17.17 -8.03
C ASP A 82 -5.18 -16.71 -7.64
N LYS A 83 -4.73 -17.03 -6.42
CA LYS A 83 -3.37 -16.77 -5.95
C LYS A 83 -2.32 -17.48 -6.79
N LYS A 84 -2.54 -18.76 -7.13
CA LYS A 84 -1.63 -19.51 -8.01
C LYS A 84 -1.62 -18.92 -9.42
N GLU A 85 -2.78 -18.52 -9.93
CA GLU A 85 -2.91 -17.87 -11.23
C GLU A 85 -2.17 -16.54 -11.28
N PHE A 86 -2.34 -15.70 -10.26
CA PHE A 86 -1.61 -14.43 -10.10
C PHE A 86 -0.11 -14.63 -10.14
N LEU A 87 0.42 -15.58 -9.35
CA LEU A 87 1.86 -15.83 -9.29
C LEU A 87 2.39 -16.42 -10.60
N LYS A 88 1.62 -17.30 -11.27
CA LYS A 88 1.95 -17.79 -12.60
C LYS A 88 2.02 -16.66 -13.62
N PHE A 89 1.04 -15.76 -13.62
CA PHE A 89 1.03 -14.57 -14.48
C PHE A 89 2.27 -13.70 -14.23
N VAL A 90 2.59 -13.41 -12.97
CA VAL A 90 3.79 -12.62 -12.68
C VAL A 90 5.06 -13.33 -13.16
N SER A 91 5.15 -14.64 -12.98
CA SER A 91 6.32 -15.42 -13.42
C SER A 91 6.48 -15.50 -14.94
N SER A 92 5.41 -15.27 -15.71
CA SER A 92 5.46 -15.28 -17.18
C SER A 92 5.83 -13.93 -17.78
N VAL A 93 5.82 -12.86 -16.99
CA VAL A 93 6.12 -11.51 -17.46
C VAL A 93 7.62 -11.36 -17.69
N LYS A 94 7.96 -10.88 -18.89
CA LYS A 94 9.33 -10.53 -19.30
C LYS A 94 9.43 -9.03 -19.52
N PHE A 95 10.51 -8.44 -19.02
CA PHE A 95 10.83 -7.04 -19.24
C PHE A 95 11.98 -6.90 -20.25
N PRO A 96 12.05 -5.76 -20.97
CA PRO A 96 13.24 -5.41 -21.73
C PRO A 96 14.49 -5.37 -20.84
N ASP A 97 15.64 -5.64 -21.44
CA ASP A 97 16.91 -5.60 -20.72
C ASP A 97 17.15 -4.23 -20.06
N GLY A 98 17.66 -4.25 -18.82
CA GLY A 98 17.86 -3.06 -17.99
C GLY A 98 16.60 -2.40 -17.41
N TYR A 99 15.39 -2.88 -17.71
CA TYR A 99 14.15 -2.27 -17.18
C TYR A 99 13.76 -2.75 -15.78
N ALA A 100 13.82 -4.05 -15.52
CA ALA A 100 13.58 -4.64 -14.20
C ALA A 100 14.39 -5.93 -14.06
N SER A 101 14.57 -6.42 -12.83
CA SER A 101 15.18 -7.74 -12.66
C SER A 101 14.24 -8.84 -13.18
N ASN A 102 14.77 -10.06 -13.35
CA ASN A 102 13.97 -11.20 -13.76
C ASN A 102 13.02 -11.61 -12.62
N ILE A 103 11.83 -11.00 -12.59
CA ILE A 103 10.81 -11.20 -11.54
C ILE A 103 10.40 -12.67 -11.42
N ALA A 104 10.50 -13.46 -12.49
CA ALA A 104 10.19 -14.90 -12.44
C ALA A 104 11.03 -15.65 -11.40
N LEU A 105 12.29 -15.26 -11.19
CA LEU A 105 13.16 -15.84 -10.17
C LEU A 105 12.78 -15.44 -8.74
N CYS A 106 11.98 -14.38 -8.60
CA CYS A 106 11.52 -13.85 -7.32
C CYS A 106 10.13 -14.36 -6.92
N VAL A 107 9.51 -15.25 -7.73
CA VAL A 107 8.18 -15.79 -7.48
C VAL A 107 8.27 -17.26 -7.08
N ASN A 108 7.75 -17.59 -5.90
CA ASN A 108 7.51 -18.96 -5.50
C ASN A 108 6.01 -19.27 -5.62
N VAL A 109 5.62 -19.95 -6.70
CA VAL A 109 4.21 -20.30 -6.98
C VAL A 109 3.68 -21.31 -5.96
N ASP A 110 4.45 -22.35 -5.65
CA ASP A 110 4.03 -23.40 -4.71
C ASP A 110 3.97 -22.90 -3.26
N GLY A 111 4.95 -22.06 -2.88
CA GLY A 111 4.99 -21.37 -1.59
C GLY A 111 4.10 -20.14 -1.50
N GLY A 112 3.44 -19.74 -2.60
CA GLY A 112 2.46 -18.67 -2.60
C GLY A 112 3.00 -17.28 -2.24
N LYS A 113 4.29 -16.98 -2.50
CA LYS A 113 4.97 -15.78 -2.00
C LYS A 113 6.04 -15.25 -2.95
N PHE A 114 6.41 -13.99 -2.73
CA PHE A 114 7.56 -13.35 -3.37
C PHE A 114 8.82 -13.46 -2.49
N THR A 115 9.97 -13.65 -3.11
CA THR A 115 11.29 -13.71 -2.46
C THR A 115 12.33 -12.95 -3.26
N GLY A 116 13.16 -12.12 -2.60
CA GLY A 116 14.34 -11.52 -3.25
C GLY A 116 14.08 -10.35 -4.21
N LEU A 117 12.87 -9.76 -4.21
CA LEU A 117 12.60 -8.54 -4.99
C LEU A 117 13.44 -7.36 -4.46
N LYS A 118 14.01 -6.58 -5.37
CA LYS A 118 14.70 -5.32 -5.06
C LYS A 118 13.72 -4.15 -5.02
N SER A 119 14.10 -3.04 -4.38
CA SER A 119 13.28 -1.82 -4.29
C SER A 119 12.76 -1.33 -5.64
N HIS A 120 13.59 -1.40 -6.69
CA HIS A 120 13.20 -1.04 -8.05
C HIS A 120 12.14 -1.98 -8.64
N ASP A 121 12.18 -3.27 -8.33
CA ASP A 121 11.19 -4.22 -8.83
C ASP A 121 9.81 -3.94 -8.23
N TYR A 122 9.74 -3.58 -6.94
CA TYR A 122 8.50 -3.15 -6.30
C TYR A 122 7.90 -1.92 -6.98
N HIS A 123 8.74 -0.94 -7.34
CA HIS A 123 8.32 0.27 -8.05
C HIS A 123 7.69 -0.06 -9.41
N VAL A 124 8.39 -0.82 -10.25
CA VAL A 124 7.88 -1.28 -11.56
C VAL A 124 6.58 -2.08 -11.38
N PHE A 125 6.56 -2.95 -10.38
CA PHE A 125 5.42 -3.82 -10.13
C PHE A 125 4.18 -3.02 -9.73
N MET A 126 4.28 -2.13 -8.74
CA MET A 126 3.17 -1.31 -8.26
C MET A 126 2.60 -0.42 -9.37
N GLN A 127 3.45 0.13 -10.23
CA GLN A 127 3.02 1.10 -11.24
C GLN A 127 2.49 0.44 -12.53
N ARG A 128 2.94 -0.76 -12.87
CA ARG A 128 2.66 -1.38 -14.18
C ARG A 128 2.02 -2.75 -14.09
N LEU A 129 2.56 -3.64 -13.26
CA LEU A 129 2.21 -5.06 -13.32
C LEU A 129 1.04 -5.42 -12.40
N PHE A 130 0.96 -4.78 -11.24
CA PHE A 130 0.04 -5.21 -10.19
C PHE A 130 -1.41 -5.16 -10.63
N LEU A 131 -1.81 -4.04 -11.24
CA LEU A 131 -3.19 -3.84 -11.71
C LEU A 131 -3.59 -4.85 -12.78
N VAL A 132 -2.68 -5.16 -13.70
CA VAL A 132 -2.94 -6.14 -14.77
C VAL A 132 -3.16 -7.52 -14.16
N GLY A 133 -2.35 -7.89 -13.14
CA GLY A 133 -2.45 -9.20 -12.52
C GLY A 133 -3.68 -9.39 -11.62
N ILE A 134 -4.20 -8.34 -10.97
CA ILE A 134 -5.31 -8.49 -10.02
C ILE A 134 -6.70 -8.27 -10.62
N ARG A 135 -6.80 -7.67 -11.82
CA ARG A 135 -8.07 -7.13 -12.36
C ARG A 135 -9.19 -8.16 -12.47
N HIS A 136 -8.88 -9.39 -12.85
CA HIS A 136 -9.86 -10.47 -13.00
C HIS A 136 -9.93 -11.42 -11.80
N LEU A 137 -9.06 -11.22 -10.80
CA LEU A 137 -8.90 -12.12 -9.64
C LEU A 137 -9.55 -11.59 -8.36
N LEU A 138 -9.88 -10.29 -8.32
CA LEU A 138 -10.49 -9.63 -7.18
C LEU A 138 -11.72 -8.82 -7.62
N SER A 139 -12.59 -8.49 -6.67
CA SER A 139 -13.74 -7.64 -6.95
C SER A 139 -13.33 -6.21 -7.31
N GLU A 140 -14.13 -5.55 -8.12
CA GLU A 140 -13.92 -4.15 -8.52
C GLU A 140 -13.79 -3.20 -7.31
N ASP A 141 -14.47 -3.51 -6.20
CA ASP A 141 -14.37 -2.73 -4.96
C ASP A 141 -12.97 -2.75 -4.35
N VAL A 142 -12.19 -3.81 -4.60
CA VAL A 142 -10.80 -3.94 -4.14
C VAL A 142 -9.82 -3.45 -5.21
N VAL A 143 -10.09 -3.73 -6.48
CA VAL A 143 -9.21 -3.36 -7.60
C VAL A 143 -9.17 -1.83 -7.80
N LYS A 144 -10.32 -1.14 -7.74
CA LYS A 144 -10.37 0.32 -8.00
C LYS A 144 -9.53 1.14 -7.01
N PRO A 145 -9.58 0.92 -5.69
CA PRO A 145 -8.73 1.66 -4.75
C PRO A 145 -7.23 1.38 -4.97
N ILE A 146 -6.87 0.14 -5.31
CA ILE A 146 -5.48 -0.21 -5.66
C ILE A 146 -5.05 0.52 -6.94
N MET A 147 -5.95 0.65 -7.92
CA MET A 147 -5.70 1.41 -9.15
C MET A 147 -5.39 2.87 -8.89
N LEU A 148 -6.16 3.50 -8.02
CA LEU A 148 -5.93 4.89 -7.61
C LEU A 148 -4.58 5.04 -6.90
N LEU A 149 -4.20 4.08 -6.05
CA LEU A 149 -2.89 4.06 -5.38
C LEU A 149 -1.74 3.92 -6.39
N SER A 150 -1.82 2.98 -7.33
CA SER A 150 -0.81 2.81 -8.38
C SER A 150 -0.67 4.06 -9.25
N ARG A 151 -1.79 4.71 -9.58
CA ARG A 151 -1.80 5.98 -10.32
C ARG A 151 -1.14 7.10 -9.53
N PHE A 152 -1.44 7.21 -8.23
CA PHE A 152 -0.83 8.17 -7.32
C PHE A 152 0.70 8.03 -7.33
N PHE A 153 1.21 6.82 -7.16
CA PHE A 153 2.65 6.56 -7.19
C PHE A 153 3.28 6.89 -8.55
N SER A 154 2.64 6.50 -9.65
CA SER A 154 3.12 6.81 -11.00
C SER A 154 3.22 8.31 -11.27
N GLN A 155 2.26 9.10 -10.78
CA GLN A 155 2.28 10.56 -10.87
C GLN A 155 3.32 11.18 -9.94
N LEU A 156 3.48 10.65 -8.73
CA LEU A 156 4.47 11.11 -7.77
C LEU A 156 5.91 10.95 -8.27
N THR A 157 6.18 9.90 -9.05
CA THR A 157 7.50 9.63 -9.64
C THR A 157 7.64 10.10 -11.08
N ALA A 158 6.74 10.94 -11.57
CA ALA A 158 6.84 11.52 -12.90
C ALA A 158 8.08 12.44 -12.99
N LYS A 159 8.72 12.48 -14.18
CA LYS A 159 9.91 13.31 -14.44
C LYS A 159 9.67 14.81 -14.20
N THR A 160 8.44 15.26 -14.42
CA THR A 160 8.02 16.64 -14.25
C THR A 160 6.71 16.66 -13.48
N LEU A 161 6.65 17.43 -12.39
CA LEU A 161 5.46 17.55 -11.55
C LEU A 161 5.07 19.03 -11.43
N ARG A 162 3.88 19.40 -11.90
CA ARG A 162 3.37 20.77 -11.80
C ARG A 162 2.72 20.99 -10.44
N LYS A 163 2.62 22.25 -9.99
CA LYS A 163 1.96 22.61 -8.74
C LYS A 163 0.49 22.12 -8.69
N THR A 164 -0.22 22.21 -9.80
CA THR A 164 -1.61 21.71 -9.93
C THR A 164 -1.69 20.20 -9.72
N ASP A 165 -0.72 19.45 -10.25
CA ASP A 165 -0.65 17.99 -10.10
C ASP A 165 -0.42 17.62 -8.63
N MET A 166 0.35 18.42 -7.88
CA MET A 166 0.54 18.22 -6.44
C MET A 166 -0.75 18.40 -5.61
N PHE A 167 -1.60 19.37 -5.96
CA PHE A 167 -2.89 19.54 -5.29
C PHE A 167 -3.81 18.34 -5.55
N GLN A 168 -3.81 17.83 -6.78
CA GLN A 168 -4.57 16.63 -7.12
C GLN A 168 -4.03 15.40 -6.39
N LEU A 169 -2.72 15.21 -6.31
CA LEU A 169 -2.09 14.11 -5.57
C LEU A 169 -2.50 14.09 -4.09
N ASN A 170 -2.53 15.26 -3.43
CA ASN A 170 -2.99 15.35 -2.04
C ASN A 170 -4.45 14.95 -1.86
N HIS A 171 -5.31 15.27 -2.83
CA HIS A 171 -6.69 14.85 -2.80
C HIS A 171 -6.84 13.34 -3.09
N ASP A 172 -6.12 12.84 -4.09
CA ASP A 172 -6.16 11.44 -4.52
C ASP A 172 -5.70 10.50 -3.39
N ILE A 173 -4.64 10.83 -2.65
CA ILE A 173 -4.16 9.97 -1.56
C ILE A 173 -5.18 9.87 -0.42
N VAL A 174 -5.86 10.96 -0.08
CA VAL A 174 -6.93 10.94 0.94
C VAL A 174 -8.06 10.02 0.49
N GLN A 175 -8.48 10.10 -0.78
CA GLN A 175 -9.50 9.21 -1.31
C GLN A 175 -9.07 7.73 -1.30
N VAL A 176 -7.80 7.45 -1.61
CA VAL A 176 -7.24 6.10 -1.53
C VAL A 176 -7.29 5.57 -0.10
N LEU A 177 -6.82 6.36 0.88
CA LEU A 177 -6.82 5.97 2.29
C LEU A 177 -8.24 5.70 2.80
N CYS A 178 -9.19 6.60 2.53
CA CYS A 178 -10.59 6.39 2.93
C CYS A 178 -11.19 5.11 2.30
N LYS A 179 -10.93 4.86 1.01
CA LYS A 179 -11.42 3.64 0.34
C LYS A 179 -10.78 2.38 0.92
N PHE A 180 -9.48 2.41 1.20
CA PHE A 180 -8.81 1.31 1.89
C PHE A 180 -9.36 1.11 3.30
N GLU A 181 -9.75 2.18 3.99
CA GLU A 181 -10.31 2.11 5.35
C GLU A 181 -11.71 1.48 5.33
N MET A 182 -12.38 1.43 4.18
CA MET A 182 -13.62 0.67 4.06
C MET A 182 -13.37 -0.83 3.82
N ILE A 183 -12.17 -1.21 3.34
CA ILE A 183 -11.86 -2.56 2.86
C ILE A 183 -11.01 -3.32 3.88
N PHE A 184 -9.85 -2.77 4.26
CA PHE A 184 -8.82 -3.45 5.04
C PHE A 184 -8.94 -3.15 6.54
N PRO A 185 -8.61 -4.12 7.43
CA PRO A 185 -8.69 -3.91 8.87
C PRO A 185 -7.76 -2.76 9.34
N PRO A 186 -8.02 -2.11 10.48
CA PRO A 186 -7.16 -1.03 10.99
C PRO A 186 -5.66 -1.38 11.06
N ALA A 187 -5.33 -2.64 11.35
CA ALA A 187 -3.96 -3.15 11.37
C ALA A 187 -3.20 -2.95 10.04
N PHE A 188 -3.93 -2.84 8.92
CA PHE A 188 -3.38 -2.57 7.58
C PHE A 188 -2.68 -1.21 7.50
N PHE A 189 -3.20 -0.22 8.22
CA PHE A 189 -2.70 1.15 8.17
C PHE A 189 -1.45 1.39 9.01
N THR A 190 -0.96 0.40 9.74
CA THR A 190 0.29 0.54 10.50
C THR A 190 1.46 0.91 9.59
N SER A 191 1.54 0.33 8.40
CA SER A 191 2.54 0.65 7.36
C SER A 191 2.29 1.99 6.66
N PHE A 192 1.03 2.42 6.59
CA PHE A 192 0.67 3.74 6.04
C PHE A 192 0.91 4.86 7.05
N SER A 193 0.81 4.60 8.35
CA SER A 193 1.02 5.59 9.41
C SER A 193 2.47 6.11 9.48
N GLU A 194 3.46 5.34 9.02
CA GLU A 194 4.83 5.83 8.81
C GLU A 194 4.94 6.76 7.60
N ALA A 195 4.18 6.50 6.54
CA ALA A 195 4.10 7.37 5.37
C ALA A 195 3.29 8.64 5.66
N GLU A 196 2.22 8.51 6.46
CA GLU A 196 1.33 9.59 6.87
C GLU A 196 1.98 10.48 7.93
N LYS A 197 2.71 9.95 8.94
CA LYS A 197 3.53 10.78 9.83
C LYS A 197 4.51 11.64 9.04
N LYS A 198 5.17 11.09 8.03
CA LYS A 198 6.07 11.84 7.14
C LYS A 198 5.34 12.89 6.28
N CYS A 199 4.08 12.67 5.91
CA CYS A 199 3.25 13.64 5.16
C CYS A 199 2.58 14.69 6.07
N THR A 200 2.17 14.34 7.29
CA THR A 200 1.48 15.22 8.24
C THR A 200 2.46 16.16 8.94
N GLU A 201 3.69 15.72 9.22
CA GLU A 201 4.81 16.61 9.59
C GLU A 201 5.06 17.69 8.52
N GLN A 202 4.81 17.38 7.24
CA GLN A 202 4.87 18.36 6.14
C GLN A 202 3.62 19.25 6.03
N GLY A 203 2.45 18.73 6.39
CA GLY A 203 1.18 19.47 6.42
C GLY A 203 1.13 20.50 7.56
N GLU A 204 1.63 20.15 8.74
CA GLU A 204 1.76 21.08 9.87
C GLU A 204 2.84 22.14 9.60
N ALA A 205 3.97 21.77 8.99
CA ALA A 205 4.97 22.72 8.52
C ALA A 205 4.44 23.71 7.47
N ARG A 206 3.48 23.30 6.63
CA ARG A 206 2.78 24.21 5.70
C ARG A 206 1.74 25.08 6.42
N ARG A 207 0.94 24.53 7.34
CA ARG A 207 -0.05 25.32 8.11
C ARG A 207 0.59 26.38 9.01
N ILE A 208 1.76 26.11 9.59
CA ILE A 208 2.51 27.10 10.37
C ILE A 208 3.04 28.23 9.46
N ASN A 209 3.51 27.91 8.25
CA ASN A 209 3.95 28.92 7.28
C ASN A 209 2.80 29.79 6.73
N TYR A 210 1.60 29.24 6.52
CA TYR A 210 0.46 30.04 6.07
C TYR A 210 -0.15 30.93 7.17
N ARG A 211 -0.03 30.56 8.46
CA ARG A 211 -0.42 31.44 9.57
C ARG A 211 0.55 32.61 9.80
N GLY A 212 1.75 32.57 9.22
CA GLY A 212 2.75 33.65 9.32
C GLY A 212 2.73 34.68 8.19
N LEU A 213 1.88 34.52 7.17
CA LEU A 213 1.81 35.42 6.00
C LEU A 213 0.54 36.30 5.97
N GLY A 214 -0.12 36.46 7.13
CA GLY A 214 -1.27 37.33 7.30
C GLY A 214 -0.97 38.50 8.23
N SER A 215 0.05 39.30 7.94
CA SER A 215 0.23 40.69 8.41
C SER A 215 1.47 41.28 7.73
N ILE A 216 1.27 42.46 7.14
CA ILE A 216 2.20 43.34 6.39
C ILE A 216 2.21 43.09 4.88
#